data_AF-A0A550D4F5-F1
#
_entry.id   AF-A0A550D4F5-F1
#
_cell.length_a   1.000
_cell.length_b   1.000
_cell.length_c   1.000
_cell.angle_alpha   90.00
_cell.angle_beta   90.00
_cell.angle_gamma   90.00
#
_symmetry.space_group_name_H-M   'P 1'
#
loop_
_entity.id
_entity.type
_entity.pdbx_description
1 polymer ?
#
loop_
_entity_poly.entity_id
_entity_poly.type
_entity_poly.pdbx_seq_one_letter_code
_entity_poly.pdbx_strand_id
1 'polypeptide(L)'
;MYRRPVVATIAGSDSGGGAGLQADLKTFTSLGVFGTTIVTGLTAQNTKGVIKVHELPLDFIEAQFDAVFPDLKPKYAKTGMLGSNKIIDLVIRKIKEYSVTLVLDPVMIAKSGSLLVIEDISEKLRSAMKEAIISTPNRYEAELLSGTKISNQEDVKRVAKLLYANYGNVVVKGFNGEDYAIIDGEDIELKGNTINTKNTHGSGDVFSAAITSYLALGYKLREAVIKAKEFTTFSIRFNLDLGEGYGPIDPFAYPESIVEREEGRKVIEDIMWYIENNVNITLQLLTDSFKANIAYKTKYNDILSLAGGFIKYLNKIKIDGPILNNIDNDITSLMKKIDGKVGVLIPLSQKILNAAEKGIIKLTTSGLDGDTLLQANVVLITASDKNDLIKKLSEVIKS
;
A
#
# COMPACT_ATOMS: atom_id res chain seq x y z
N MET A 1 -6.77 26.63 -13.50
CA MET A 1 -7.29 25.84 -12.36
C MET A 1 -6.81 24.41 -12.50
N TYR A 2 -6.33 23.80 -11.42
CA TYR A 2 -5.93 22.39 -11.38
C TYR A 2 -7.19 21.50 -11.37
N ARG A 3 -7.20 20.40 -12.15
CA ARG A 3 -8.31 19.43 -12.20
C ARG A 3 -7.78 18.03 -11.90
N ARG A 4 -8.47 17.30 -11.03
CA ARG A 4 -8.22 15.86 -10.79
C ARG A 4 -9.17 15.02 -11.66
N PRO A 5 -8.77 13.80 -12.07
CA PRO A 5 -9.72 12.84 -12.62
C PRO A 5 -10.83 12.56 -11.61
N VAL A 6 -12.05 12.33 -12.11
CA VAL A 6 -13.24 12.03 -11.31
C VAL A 6 -13.67 10.60 -11.58
N VAL A 7 -13.93 9.85 -10.51
CA VAL A 7 -14.48 8.49 -10.55
C VAL A 7 -15.67 8.36 -9.61
N ALA A 8 -16.48 7.32 -9.78
CA ALA A 8 -17.56 6.99 -8.87
C ALA A 8 -17.35 5.63 -8.19
N THR A 9 -17.78 5.50 -6.94
CA THR A 9 -18.10 4.20 -6.34
C THR A 9 -19.60 4.04 -6.21
N ILE A 10 -20.10 2.85 -6.51
CA ILE A 10 -21.51 2.46 -6.42
C ILE A 10 -21.57 1.28 -5.45
N ALA A 11 -21.74 1.58 -4.16
CA ALA A 11 -21.50 0.60 -3.11
C ALA A 11 -22.29 0.92 -1.83
N GLY A 12 -22.34 -0.08 -0.93
CA GLY A 12 -22.81 0.10 0.42
C GLY A 12 -21.83 0.90 1.30
N SER A 13 -22.37 1.56 2.32
CA SER A 13 -21.60 2.22 3.37
C SER A 13 -21.26 1.25 4.50
N ASP A 14 -19.98 1.05 4.77
CA ASP A 14 -19.48 0.33 5.96
C ASP A 14 -19.29 1.33 7.11
N SER A 15 -20.11 1.21 8.18
CA SER A 15 -19.98 2.10 9.35
C SER A 15 -18.64 1.97 10.08
N GLY A 16 -17.93 0.84 9.94
CA GLY A 16 -16.58 0.66 10.48
C GLY A 16 -15.50 1.35 9.64
N GLY A 17 -15.83 1.77 8.42
CA GLY A 17 -14.96 2.53 7.53
C GLY A 17 -13.78 1.75 6.95
N GLY A 18 -13.77 0.42 7.09
CA GLY A 18 -12.68 -0.43 6.61
C GLY A 18 -12.90 -1.00 5.20
N ALA A 19 -14.15 -1.08 4.76
CA ALA A 19 -14.58 -1.57 3.45
C ALA A 19 -15.61 -0.61 2.81
N GLY A 20 -16.29 -1.08 1.76
CA GLY A 20 -17.37 -0.34 1.09
C GLY A 20 -16.90 1.00 0.53
N LEU A 21 -17.84 1.95 0.40
CA LEU A 21 -17.53 3.28 -0.17
C LEU A 21 -16.45 4.04 0.61
N GLN A 22 -16.27 3.76 1.91
CA GLN A 22 -15.23 4.38 2.72
C GLN A 22 -13.84 3.94 2.27
N ALA A 23 -13.64 2.64 2.05
CA ALA A 23 -12.38 2.12 1.50
C ALA A 23 -12.12 2.65 0.09
N ASP A 24 -13.17 2.78 -0.72
CA ASP A 24 -13.09 3.31 -2.08
C ASP A 24 -12.62 4.77 -2.09
N LEU A 25 -13.29 5.64 -1.32
CA LEU A 25 -12.95 7.06 -1.24
C LEU A 25 -11.54 7.29 -0.68
N LYS A 26 -11.13 6.50 0.32
CA LYS A 26 -9.76 6.53 0.85
C LYS A 26 -8.74 6.14 -0.22
N THR A 27 -9.05 5.12 -1.02
CA THR A 27 -8.19 4.66 -2.11
C THR A 27 -8.10 5.70 -3.22
N PHE A 28 -9.24 6.24 -3.68
CA PHE A 28 -9.29 7.29 -4.69
C PHE A 28 -8.45 8.50 -4.27
N THR A 29 -8.64 8.97 -3.03
CA THR A 29 -7.91 10.12 -2.49
C THR A 29 -6.41 9.84 -2.39
N SER A 30 -6.02 8.63 -1.92
CA SER A 30 -4.61 8.23 -1.78
C SER A 30 -3.89 8.12 -3.12
N LEU A 31 -4.62 7.84 -4.20
CA LEU A 31 -4.11 7.82 -5.57
C LEU A 31 -4.30 9.15 -6.32
N GLY A 32 -4.77 10.19 -5.62
CA GLY A 32 -4.93 11.53 -6.18
C GLY A 32 -6.11 11.71 -7.13
N VAL A 33 -7.11 10.83 -7.06
CA VAL A 33 -8.34 10.86 -7.85
C VAL A 33 -9.49 11.39 -6.99
N PHE A 34 -10.37 12.20 -7.58
CA PHE A 34 -11.56 12.69 -6.89
C PHE A 34 -12.68 11.64 -6.94
N GLY A 35 -13.11 11.19 -5.76
CA GLY A 35 -14.15 10.18 -5.60
C GLY A 35 -15.54 10.77 -5.43
N THR A 36 -16.51 10.26 -6.19
CA THR A 36 -17.94 10.48 -6.01
C THR A 36 -18.62 9.19 -5.57
N THR A 37 -19.80 9.27 -4.98
CA THR A 37 -20.48 8.10 -4.40
C THR A 37 -21.92 8.01 -4.85
N ILE A 38 -22.34 6.80 -5.19
CA ILE A 38 -23.73 6.38 -5.24
C ILE A 38 -23.94 5.32 -4.17
N VAL A 39 -24.68 5.66 -3.11
CA VAL A 39 -24.90 4.75 -1.98
C VAL A 39 -26.03 3.79 -2.34
N THR A 40 -25.77 2.49 -2.26
CA THR A 40 -26.78 1.43 -2.52
C THR A 40 -27.46 0.94 -1.25
N GLY A 41 -26.78 1.05 -0.11
CA GLY A 41 -27.27 0.62 1.18
C GLY A 41 -26.33 1.02 2.31
N LEU A 42 -26.78 0.83 3.54
CA LEU A 42 -26.03 1.10 4.76
C LEU A 42 -25.84 -0.21 5.52
N THR A 43 -24.63 -0.44 6.03
CA THR A 43 -24.37 -1.53 6.97
C THR A 43 -24.02 -0.97 8.34
N ALA A 44 -24.69 -1.48 9.38
CA ALA A 44 -24.20 -1.39 10.75
C ALA A 44 -23.17 -2.52 10.91
N GLN A 45 -21.90 -2.18 10.71
CA GLN A 45 -20.78 -3.11 10.58
C GLN A 45 -19.57 -2.61 11.36
N ASN A 46 -18.79 -3.55 11.87
CA ASN A 46 -17.50 -3.32 12.52
C ASN A 46 -16.54 -4.47 12.20
N THR A 47 -15.37 -4.49 12.85
CA THR A 47 -14.34 -5.51 12.59
C THR A 47 -14.73 -6.94 12.98
N LYS A 48 -15.80 -7.12 13.77
CA LYS A 48 -16.34 -8.44 14.14
C LYS A 48 -17.36 -8.97 13.15
N GLY A 49 -17.97 -8.10 12.33
CA GLY A 49 -18.92 -8.48 11.29
C GLY A 49 -20.04 -7.49 11.07
N VAL A 50 -21.08 -7.96 10.38
CA VAL A 50 -22.26 -7.17 9.99
C VAL A 50 -23.41 -7.46 10.95
N ILE A 51 -23.96 -6.41 11.56
CA ILE A 51 -25.09 -6.48 12.50
C ILE A 51 -26.42 -6.27 11.76
N LYS A 52 -26.45 -5.29 10.86
CA LYS A 52 -27.67 -4.93 10.11
C LYS A 52 -27.32 -4.39 8.74
N VAL A 53 -28.15 -4.72 7.76
CA VAL A 53 -28.11 -4.15 6.41
C VAL A 53 -29.41 -3.39 6.17
N HIS A 54 -29.30 -2.22 5.54
CA HIS A 54 -30.43 -1.40 5.13
C HIS A 54 -30.24 -0.97 3.66
N GLU A 55 -31.01 -1.54 2.74
CA GLU A 55 -31.01 -1.09 1.35
C GLU A 55 -31.72 0.26 1.22
N LEU A 56 -31.17 1.13 0.37
CA LEU A 56 -31.80 2.40 0.07
C LEU A 56 -32.92 2.23 -0.98
N PRO A 57 -33.97 3.07 -0.94
CA PRO A 57 -34.99 3.10 -1.99
C PRO A 57 -34.39 3.34 -3.38
N LEU A 58 -34.90 2.62 -4.39
CA LEU A 58 -34.38 2.69 -5.77
C LEU A 58 -34.46 4.08 -6.38
N ASP A 59 -35.54 4.82 -6.11
CA ASP A 59 -35.74 6.19 -6.55
C ASP A 59 -34.68 7.13 -5.98
N PHE A 60 -34.26 6.90 -4.73
CA PHE A 60 -33.18 7.66 -4.12
C PHE A 60 -31.79 7.28 -4.67
N ILE A 61 -31.56 6.00 -5.00
CA ILE A 61 -30.33 5.58 -5.70
C ILE A 61 -30.25 6.23 -7.08
N GLU A 62 -31.35 6.23 -7.83
CA GLU A 62 -31.44 6.88 -9.15
C GLU A 62 -31.21 8.39 -9.06
N ALA A 63 -31.83 9.07 -8.08
CA ALA A 63 -31.63 10.51 -7.86
C ALA A 63 -30.15 10.87 -7.59
N GLN A 64 -29.38 10.01 -6.92
CA GLN A 64 -27.95 10.22 -6.73
C GLN A 64 -27.18 10.18 -8.06
N PHE A 65 -27.50 9.23 -8.96
CA PHE A 65 -26.89 9.19 -10.29
C PHE A 65 -27.19 10.48 -11.05
N ASP A 66 -28.45 10.92 -11.03
CA ASP A 66 -28.92 12.10 -11.76
C ASP A 66 -28.39 13.42 -11.21
N ALA A 67 -28.04 13.45 -9.93
CA ALA A 67 -27.34 14.58 -9.33
C ALA A 67 -25.85 14.61 -9.69
N VAL A 68 -25.17 13.47 -9.65
CA VAL A 68 -23.70 13.40 -9.73
C VAL A 68 -23.19 13.31 -11.17
N PHE A 69 -23.78 12.46 -12.00
CA PHE A 69 -23.18 12.07 -13.28
C PHE A 69 -23.26 13.18 -14.34
N PRO A 70 -24.36 13.94 -14.48
CA PRO A 70 -24.42 15.07 -15.39
C PRO A 70 -23.46 16.22 -15.03
N ASP A 71 -23.24 16.46 -13.72
CA ASP A 71 -22.42 17.56 -13.21
C ASP A 71 -20.93 17.21 -13.20
N LEU A 72 -20.56 16.14 -12.48
CA LEU A 72 -19.17 15.77 -12.22
C LEU A 72 -18.57 14.83 -13.28
N LYS A 73 -19.41 14.22 -14.13
CA LYS A 73 -19.03 13.43 -15.32
C LYS A 73 -17.92 12.40 -15.07
N PRO A 74 -18.08 11.48 -14.09
CA PRO A 74 -17.11 10.41 -13.86
C PRO A 74 -17.02 9.52 -15.10
N LYS A 75 -15.80 9.30 -15.62
CA LYS A 75 -15.58 8.40 -16.77
C LYS A 75 -15.56 6.93 -16.35
N TYR A 76 -15.06 6.67 -15.15
CA TYR A 76 -14.94 5.33 -14.60
C TYR A 76 -15.72 5.23 -13.29
N ALA A 77 -16.37 4.10 -13.08
CA ALA A 77 -17.01 3.77 -11.83
C ALA A 77 -16.64 2.36 -11.38
N LYS A 78 -16.70 2.12 -10.08
CA LYS A 78 -16.57 0.77 -9.50
C LYS A 78 -17.84 0.39 -8.77
N THR A 79 -18.21 -0.89 -8.80
CA THR A 79 -19.27 -1.40 -7.91
C THR A 79 -18.66 -2.03 -6.67
N GLY A 80 -19.37 -1.96 -5.55
CA GLY A 80 -19.14 -2.80 -4.38
C GLY A 80 -20.37 -3.66 -4.11
N MET A 81 -20.79 -3.73 -2.83
CA MET A 81 -22.05 -4.39 -2.45
C MET A 81 -23.26 -3.72 -3.11
N LEU A 82 -24.02 -4.49 -3.91
CA LEU A 82 -25.25 -4.04 -4.57
C LEU A 82 -26.54 -4.53 -3.90
N GLY A 83 -26.50 -5.60 -3.08
CA GLY A 83 -27.60 -6.01 -2.19
C GLY A 83 -28.74 -6.84 -2.84
N SER A 84 -29.23 -6.43 -4.01
CA SER A 84 -30.37 -7.07 -4.69
C SER A 84 -30.34 -6.96 -6.22
N ASN A 85 -31.12 -7.82 -6.89
CA ASN A 85 -31.24 -7.86 -8.36
C ASN A 85 -31.77 -6.52 -8.92
N LYS A 86 -32.70 -5.88 -8.19
CA LYS A 86 -33.27 -4.58 -8.61
C LYS A 86 -32.23 -3.46 -8.62
N ILE A 87 -31.33 -3.45 -7.63
CA ILE A 87 -30.23 -2.48 -7.58
C ILE A 87 -29.24 -2.75 -8.71
N ILE A 88 -28.91 -4.01 -8.99
CA ILE A 88 -28.03 -4.37 -10.13
C ILE A 88 -28.62 -3.87 -11.45
N ASP A 89 -29.90 -4.12 -11.70
CA ASP A 89 -30.59 -3.69 -12.91
C ASP A 89 -30.58 -2.15 -13.05
N LEU A 90 -30.85 -1.42 -11.96
CA LEU A 90 -30.75 0.03 -11.93
C LEU A 90 -29.33 0.51 -12.25
N VAL A 91 -28.31 -0.06 -11.60
CA VAL A 91 -26.91 0.33 -11.79
C VAL A 91 -26.48 0.13 -13.24
N ILE A 92 -26.75 -1.04 -13.82
CA ILE A 92 -26.38 -1.32 -15.22
C ILE A 92 -27.10 -0.38 -16.19
N ARG A 93 -28.39 -0.07 -15.93
CA ARG A 93 -29.14 0.90 -16.72
C ARG A 93 -28.49 2.30 -16.67
N LYS A 94 -28.20 2.82 -15.47
CA LYS A 94 -27.61 4.17 -15.32
C LYS A 94 -26.17 4.25 -15.85
N ILE A 95 -25.38 3.18 -15.71
CA ILE A 95 -24.04 3.09 -16.28
C ILE A 95 -24.08 3.21 -17.81
N LYS A 96 -25.03 2.54 -18.47
CA LYS A 96 -25.24 2.65 -19.92
C LYS A 96 -25.73 4.05 -20.31
N GLU A 97 -26.73 4.57 -19.61
CA GLU A 97 -27.31 5.90 -19.83
C GLU A 97 -26.24 6.99 -19.84
N TYR A 98 -25.31 6.95 -18.88
CA TYR A 98 -24.25 7.93 -18.75
C TYR A 98 -22.92 7.53 -19.41
N SER A 99 -22.88 6.41 -20.15
CA SER A 99 -21.68 5.92 -20.86
C SER A 99 -20.44 5.79 -19.97
N VAL A 100 -20.62 5.30 -18.74
CA VAL A 100 -19.55 5.14 -17.75
C VAL A 100 -18.89 3.77 -17.90
N THR A 101 -17.57 3.72 -17.82
CA THR A 101 -16.83 2.45 -17.85
C THR A 101 -16.78 1.82 -16.46
N LEU A 102 -17.25 0.58 -16.32
CA LEU A 102 -17.46 -0.07 -15.02
C LEU A 102 -16.36 -1.07 -14.67
N VAL A 103 -15.79 -0.97 -13.47
CA VAL A 103 -15.03 -2.02 -12.79
C VAL A 103 -15.97 -2.74 -11.82
N LEU A 104 -16.25 -4.02 -12.04
CA LEU A 104 -17.22 -4.77 -11.25
C LEU A 104 -16.54 -5.59 -10.15
N ASP A 105 -16.74 -5.22 -8.89
CA ASP A 105 -16.42 -6.10 -7.75
C ASP A 105 -17.71 -6.85 -7.35
N PRO A 106 -17.83 -8.17 -7.61
CA PRO A 106 -19.06 -8.93 -7.43
C PRO A 106 -19.26 -9.34 -5.96
N VAL A 107 -19.31 -8.37 -5.07
CA VAL A 107 -19.37 -8.57 -3.62
C VAL A 107 -20.67 -9.25 -3.21
N MET A 108 -20.57 -10.44 -2.63
CA MET A 108 -21.72 -11.23 -2.14
C MET A 108 -21.64 -11.58 -0.65
N ILE A 109 -20.42 -11.67 -0.11
CA ILE A 109 -20.16 -12.14 1.27
C ILE A 109 -19.16 -11.18 1.92
N ALA A 110 -19.44 -10.79 3.16
CA ALA A 110 -18.53 -10.00 3.97
C ALA A 110 -17.29 -10.82 4.35
N LYS A 111 -16.19 -10.15 4.69
CA LYS A 111 -14.97 -10.83 5.15
C LYS A 111 -15.19 -11.68 6.41
N SER A 112 -16.16 -11.30 7.24
CA SER A 112 -16.61 -12.07 8.42
C SER A 112 -17.42 -13.33 8.09
N GLY A 113 -17.73 -13.59 6.81
CA GLY A 113 -18.58 -14.69 6.36
C GLY A 113 -20.09 -14.37 6.36
N SER A 114 -20.48 -13.15 6.75
CA SER A 114 -21.88 -12.72 6.73
C SER A 114 -22.37 -12.50 5.30
N LEU A 115 -23.54 -13.03 4.94
CA LEU A 115 -24.17 -12.72 3.65
C LEU A 115 -24.50 -11.23 3.58
N LEU A 116 -24.13 -10.60 2.45
CA LEU A 116 -24.40 -9.19 2.16
C LEU A 116 -25.55 -8.99 1.16
N VAL A 117 -26.15 -10.10 0.73
CA VAL A 117 -27.22 -10.17 -0.25
C VAL A 117 -28.50 -10.68 0.41
N ILE A 118 -29.64 -10.16 -0.03
CA ILE A 118 -30.96 -10.56 0.50
C ILE A 118 -31.56 -11.71 -0.33
N GLU A 119 -31.04 -11.92 -1.54
CA GLU A 119 -31.48 -12.93 -2.51
C GLU A 119 -30.29 -13.45 -3.33
N ASP A 120 -30.49 -14.50 -4.14
CA ASP A 120 -29.48 -14.92 -5.10
C ASP A 120 -29.39 -13.90 -6.25
N ILE A 121 -28.21 -13.30 -6.40
CA ILE A 121 -27.90 -12.29 -7.42
C ILE A 121 -26.92 -12.78 -8.48
N SER A 122 -26.55 -14.08 -8.46
CA SER A 122 -25.48 -14.64 -9.28
C SER A 122 -25.72 -14.47 -10.78
N GLU A 123 -26.96 -14.64 -11.23
CA GLU A 123 -27.33 -14.47 -12.64
C GLU A 123 -27.20 -13.01 -13.10
N LYS A 124 -27.70 -12.07 -12.30
CA LYS A 124 -27.59 -10.64 -12.61
C LYS A 124 -26.15 -10.16 -12.57
N LEU A 125 -25.33 -10.66 -11.64
CA LEU A 125 -23.89 -10.39 -11.62
C LEU A 125 -23.19 -10.93 -12.87
N ARG A 126 -23.50 -12.15 -13.32
CA ARG A 126 -22.96 -12.69 -14.59
C ARG A 126 -23.31 -11.81 -15.79
N SER A 127 -24.54 -11.31 -15.86
CA SER A 127 -24.92 -10.34 -16.90
C SER A 127 -24.18 -9.02 -16.76
N ALA A 128 -24.02 -8.49 -15.54
CA ALA A 128 -23.28 -7.27 -15.26
C ALA A 128 -21.78 -7.40 -15.62
N MET A 129 -21.18 -8.58 -15.45
CA MET A 129 -19.77 -8.81 -15.81
C MET A 129 -19.52 -8.56 -17.30
N LYS A 130 -20.48 -8.89 -18.18
CA LYS A 130 -20.38 -8.65 -19.63
C LYS A 130 -20.38 -7.17 -20.01
N GLU A 131 -20.89 -6.32 -19.13
CA GLU A 131 -20.98 -4.86 -19.32
C GLU A 131 -19.78 -4.15 -18.69
N ALA A 132 -18.98 -4.84 -17.87
CA ALA A 132 -17.84 -4.29 -17.17
C ALA A 132 -16.56 -4.38 -18.02
N ILE A 133 -15.66 -3.41 -17.86
CA ILE A 133 -14.33 -3.48 -18.47
C ILE A 133 -13.48 -4.59 -17.84
N ILE A 134 -13.74 -4.90 -16.57
CA ILE A 134 -13.12 -5.98 -15.82
C ILE A 134 -13.97 -6.32 -14.59
N SER A 135 -13.95 -7.60 -14.21
CA SER A 135 -14.54 -8.10 -12.96
C SER A 135 -13.47 -8.62 -11.99
N THR A 136 -13.66 -8.48 -10.69
CA THR A 136 -12.65 -8.86 -9.68
C THR A 136 -13.16 -9.84 -8.62
N PRO A 137 -13.73 -11.01 -8.97
CA PRO A 137 -14.22 -11.95 -7.97
C PRO A 137 -13.09 -12.49 -7.08
N ASN A 138 -13.36 -12.63 -5.78
CA ASN A 138 -12.55 -13.47 -4.91
C ASN A 138 -12.82 -14.97 -5.16
N ARG A 139 -12.05 -15.86 -4.53
CA ARG A 139 -12.20 -17.31 -4.69
C ARG A 139 -13.64 -17.80 -4.52
N TYR A 140 -14.33 -17.42 -3.45
CA TYR A 140 -15.70 -17.87 -3.18
C TYR A 140 -16.68 -17.33 -4.22
N GLU A 141 -16.52 -16.06 -4.60
CA GLU A 141 -17.34 -15.44 -5.65
C GLU A 141 -17.09 -16.11 -7.01
N ALA A 142 -15.83 -16.43 -7.33
CA ALA A 142 -15.45 -17.10 -8.56
C ALA A 142 -16.02 -18.53 -8.61
N GLU A 143 -16.00 -19.27 -7.50
CA GLU A 143 -16.63 -20.59 -7.40
C GLU A 143 -18.14 -20.51 -7.68
N LEU A 144 -18.83 -19.54 -7.09
CA LEU A 144 -20.27 -19.35 -7.29
C LEU A 144 -20.62 -18.90 -8.72
N LEU A 145 -19.86 -17.96 -9.27
CA LEU A 145 -20.10 -17.41 -10.61
C LEU A 145 -19.78 -18.43 -11.71
N SER A 146 -18.78 -19.28 -11.50
CA SER A 146 -18.35 -20.32 -12.45
C SER A 146 -19.03 -21.68 -12.26
N GLY A 147 -19.65 -21.93 -11.10
CA GLY A 147 -20.16 -23.25 -10.72
C GLY A 147 -19.06 -24.30 -10.52
N THR A 148 -17.79 -23.88 -10.41
CA THR A 148 -16.62 -24.76 -10.35
C THR A 148 -15.85 -24.52 -9.06
N LYS A 149 -15.58 -25.58 -8.29
CA LYS A 149 -14.76 -25.52 -7.08
C LYS A 149 -13.29 -25.23 -7.40
N ILE A 150 -12.64 -24.39 -6.58
CA ILE A 150 -11.23 -24.04 -6.65
C ILE A 150 -10.53 -24.67 -5.45
N SER A 151 -9.64 -25.65 -5.67
CA SER A 151 -8.92 -26.32 -4.58
C SER A 151 -7.40 -26.11 -4.62
N ASN A 152 -6.86 -25.67 -5.76
CA ASN A 152 -5.44 -25.42 -5.97
C ASN A 152 -5.21 -24.25 -6.94
N GLN A 153 -3.94 -23.90 -7.17
CA GLN A 153 -3.55 -22.79 -8.04
C GLN A 153 -3.92 -22.99 -9.52
N GLU A 154 -3.82 -24.22 -10.02
CA GLU A 154 -4.22 -24.55 -11.39
C GLU A 154 -5.74 -24.37 -11.59
N ASP A 155 -6.55 -24.64 -10.56
CA ASP A 155 -7.98 -24.36 -10.58
C ASP A 155 -8.27 -22.86 -10.68
N VAL A 156 -7.48 -22.00 -10.03
CA VAL A 156 -7.64 -20.53 -10.14
C VAL A 156 -7.48 -20.10 -11.60
N LYS A 157 -6.41 -20.56 -12.25
CA LYS A 157 -6.14 -20.29 -13.67
C LYS A 157 -7.26 -20.82 -14.56
N ARG A 158 -7.71 -22.05 -14.34
CA ARG A 158 -8.80 -22.68 -15.10
C ARG A 158 -10.11 -21.92 -14.96
N VAL A 159 -10.49 -21.53 -13.73
CA VAL A 159 -11.70 -20.75 -13.47
C VAL A 159 -11.60 -19.35 -14.05
N ALA A 160 -10.43 -18.68 -13.97
CA ALA A 160 -10.23 -17.39 -14.60
C ALA A 160 -10.45 -17.46 -16.12
N LYS A 161 -9.92 -18.48 -16.80
CA LYS A 161 -10.17 -18.72 -18.24
C LYS A 161 -11.64 -18.98 -18.55
N LEU A 162 -12.33 -19.75 -17.71
CA LEU A 162 -13.76 -20.03 -17.86
C LEU A 162 -14.59 -18.75 -17.70
N LEU A 163 -14.34 -17.95 -16.66
CA LEU A 163 -15.03 -16.69 -16.45
C LEU A 163 -14.74 -15.71 -17.60
N TYR A 164 -13.50 -15.65 -18.09
CA TYR A 164 -13.14 -14.83 -19.23
C TYR A 164 -13.91 -15.19 -20.49
N ALA A 165 -13.95 -16.48 -20.85
CA ALA A 165 -14.64 -16.95 -22.04
C ALA A 165 -16.14 -16.63 -22.04
N ASN A 166 -16.77 -16.54 -20.86
CA ASN A 166 -18.20 -16.28 -20.72
C ASN A 166 -18.55 -14.80 -20.51
N TYR A 167 -17.67 -14.03 -19.85
CA TYR A 167 -18.00 -12.72 -19.31
C TYR A 167 -16.98 -11.61 -19.58
N GLY A 168 -15.81 -11.91 -20.17
CA GLY A 168 -14.77 -10.91 -20.47
C GLY A 168 -13.72 -10.77 -19.37
N ASN A 169 -12.98 -9.67 -19.38
CA ASN A 169 -11.81 -9.46 -18.52
C ASN A 169 -12.10 -9.75 -17.03
N VAL A 170 -11.21 -10.48 -16.39
CA VAL A 170 -11.42 -10.96 -15.02
C VAL A 170 -10.11 -11.06 -14.24
N VAL A 171 -10.18 -10.77 -12.94
CA VAL A 171 -9.15 -11.10 -11.95
C VAL A 171 -9.77 -11.99 -10.89
N VAL A 172 -9.34 -13.24 -10.82
CA VAL A 172 -9.72 -14.17 -9.74
C VAL A 172 -8.72 -14.02 -8.59
N LYS A 173 -9.21 -13.53 -7.44
CA LYS A 173 -8.39 -13.23 -6.26
C LYS A 173 -8.39 -14.40 -5.26
N GLY A 174 -7.24 -14.67 -4.64
CA GLY A 174 -7.21 -15.36 -3.35
C GLY A 174 -6.98 -16.87 -3.34
N PHE A 175 -5.82 -17.32 -3.82
CA PHE A 175 -5.23 -18.59 -3.41
C PHE A 175 -3.76 -18.37 -2.98
N ASN A 176 -3.46 -18.50 -1.69
CA ASN A 176 -2.10 -18.34 -1.12
C ASN A 176 -1.36 -17.03 -1.50
N GLY A 177 -2.07 -15.91 -1.68
CA GLY A 177 -1.46 -14.62 -2.02
C GLY A 177 -1.24 -14.39 -3.52
N GLU A 178 -1.49 -15.41 -4.34
CA GLU A 178 -1.44 -15.37 -5.79
C GLU A 178 -2.84 -15.10 -6.36
N ASP A 179 -2.93 -14.10 -7.25
CA ASP A 179 -4.14 -13.84 -8.03
C ASP A 179 -3.86 -14.10 -9.51
N TYR A 180 -4.90 -14.44 -10.26
CA TYR A 180 -4.78 -14.73 -11.70
C TYR A 180 -5.73 -13.84 -12.49
N ALA A 181 -5.21 -13.18 -13.51
CA ALA A 181 -5.99 -12.32 -14.38
C ALA A 181 -5.95 -12.81 -15.84
N ILE A 182 -7.07 -12.65 -16.53
CA ILE A 182 -7.16 -12.75 -18.00
C ILE A 182 -7.60 -11.38 -18.49
N ILE A 183 -6.73 -10.70 -19.25
CA ILE A 183 -6.97 -9.36 -19.77
C ILE A 183 -6.74 -9.39 -21.27
N ASP A 184 -7.78 -9.07 -22.04
CA ASP A 184 -7.78 -9.07 -23.51
C ASP A 184 -7.28 -10.41 -24.11
N GLY A 185 -7.55 -11.50 -23.39
CA GLY A 185 -7.16 -12.87 -23.76
C GLY A 185 -5.77 -13.30 -23.30
N GLU A 186 -5.02 -12.40 -22.67
CA GLU A 186 -3.68 -12.69 -22.15
C GLU A 186 -3.71 -13.11 -20.68
N ASP A 187 -2.94 -14.16 -20.38
CA ASP A 187 -2.71 -14.70 -19.04
C ASP A 187 -1.76 -13.78 -18.25
N ILE A 188 -2.15 -13.37 -17.04
CA ILE A 188 -1.32 -12.56 -16.15
C ILE A 188 -1.34 -13.16 -14.73
N GLU A 189 -0.17 -13.59 -14.27
CA GLU A 189 0.06 -13.96 -12.87
C GLU A 189 0.36 -12.71 -12.03
N LEU A 190 -0.48 -12.45 -11.04
CA LEU A 190 -0.32 -11.34 -10.11
C LEU A 190 0.28 -11.86 -8.81
N LYS A 191 1.61 -11.89 -8.77
CA LYS A 191 2.37 -12.37 -7.61
C LYS A 191 2.43 -11.30 -6.53
N GLY A 192 2.20 -11.72 -5.29
CA GLY A 192 2.40 -10.90 -4.10
C GLY A 192 2.96 -11.76 -2.98
N ASN A 193 3.80 -11.18 -2.13
CA ASN A 193 4.27 -11.89 -0.95
C ASN A 193 3.08 -12.11 0.00
N THR A 194 2.92 -13.33 0.49
CA THR A 194 1.96 -13.61 1.57
C THR A 194 2.34 -12.83 2.80
N ILE A 195 1.42 -12.00 3.29
CA ILE A 195 1.60 -11.19 4.49
C ILE A 195 0.85 -11.90 5.61
N ASN A 196 1.57 -12.28 6.67
CA ASN A 196 0.98 -12.92 7.83
C ASN A 196 0.27 -11.87 8.71
N THR A 197 -1.00 -11.58 8.38
CA THR A 197 -1.84 -10.66 9.14
C THR A 197 -3.29 -11.13 9.13
N LYS A 198 -4.00 -10.90 10.23
CA LYS A 198 -5.46 -11.03 10.28
C LYS A 198 -6.15 -9.82 9.62
N ASN A 199 -5.52 -8.65 9.62
CA ASN A 199 -6.12 -7.39 9.20
C ASN A 199 -6.14 -7.28 7.67
N THR A 200 -7.23 -7.76 7.08
CA THR A 200 -7.43 -7.83 5.62
C THR A 200 -8.79 -7.27 5.19
N HIS A 201 -9.51 -6.64 6.12
CA HIS A 201 -10.82 -6.05 5.87
C HIS A 201 -10.69 -4.93 4.81
N GLY A 202 -11.58 -4.93 3.82
CA GLY A 202 -11.57 -3.99 2.70
C GLY A 202 -10.56 -4.25 1.58
N SER A 203 -9.76 -5.32 1.64
CA SER A 203 -8.73 -5.58 0.61
C SER A 203 -9.29 -5.75 -0.81
N GLY A 204 -10.48 -6.32 -0.97
CA GLY A 204 -11.18 -6.40 -2.25
C GLY A 204 -11.62 -5.04 -2.78
N ASP A 205 -12.24 -4.22 -1.92
CA ASP A 205 -12.70 -2.87 -2.25
C ASP A 205 -11.54 -1.97 -2.67
N VAL A 206 -10.44 -1.98 -1.92
CA VAL A 206 -9.23 -1.21 -2.24
C VAL A 206 -8.64 -1.65 -3.58
N PHE A 207 -8.63 -2.94 -3.88
CA PHE A 207 -8.11 -3.44 -5.16
C PHE A 207 -8.95 -2.94 -6.35
N SER A 208 -10.28 -3.09 -6.31
CA SER A 208 -11.17 -2.64 -7.38
C SER A 208 -11.19 -1.11 -7.50
N ALA A 209 -11.14 -0.38 -6.38
CA ALA A 209 -11.00 1.07 -6.36
C ALA A 209 -9.66 1.55 -6.92
N ALA A 210 -8.56 0.84 -6.66
CA ALA A 210 -7.26 1.16 -7.20
C ALA A 210 -7.20 0.95 -8.72
N ILE A 211 -7.77 -0.15 -9.26
CA ILE A 211 -7.91 -0.34 -10.71
C ILE A 211 -8.64 0.85 -11.34
N THR A 212 -9.78 1.22 -10.76
CA THR A 212 -10.62 2.33 -11.23
C THR A 212 -9.85 3.67 -11.23
N SER A 213 -9.05 3.90 -10.19
CA SER A 213 -8.19 5.09 -10.08
C SER A 213 -7.11 5.12 -11.16
N TYR A 214 -6.40 4.01 -11.36
CA TYR A 214 -5.35 3.95 -12.37
C TYR A 214 -5.91 4.08 -13.79
N LEU A 215 -7.08 3.51 -14.08
CA LEU A 215 -7.78 3.75 -15.34
C LEU A 215 -8.10 5.24 -15.54
N ALA A 216 -8.58 5.93 -14.50
CA ALA A 216 -8.86 7.36 -14.55
C ALA A 216 -7.60 8.23 -14.70
N LEU A 217 -6.46 7.76 -14.20
CA LEU A 217 -5.14 8.37 -14.39
C LEU A 217 -4.54 8.09 -15.79
N GLY A 218 -5.21 7.30 -16.62
CA GLY A 218 -4.83 7.06 -18.02
C GLY A 218 -4.00 5.80 -18.27
N TYR A 219 -3.83 4.94 -17.27
CA TYR A 219 -3.15 3.66 -17.44
C TYR A 219 -4.00 2.69 -18.28
N LYS A 220 -3.33 1.82 -19.05
CA LYS A 220 -4.01 0.71 -19.73
C LYS A 220 -4.51 -0.30 -18.70
N LEU A 221 -5.55 -1.08 -19.04
CA LEU A 221 -6.17 -2.02 -18.11
C LEU A 221 -5.16 -2.98 -17.46
N ARG A 222 -4.28 -3.60 -18.25
CA ARG A 222 -3.21 -4.47 -17.75
C ARG A 222 -2.30 -3.79 -16.73
N GLU A 223 -1.87 -2.58 -17.01
CA GLU A 223 -1.00 -1.79 -16.12
C GLU A 223 -1.77 -1.37 -14.84
N ALA A 224 -3.02 -0.97 -14.99
CA ALA A 224 -3.89 -0.60 -13.87
C ALA A 224 -4.08 -1.76 -12.89
N VAL A 225 -4.26 -2.98 -13.38
CA VAL A 225 -4.38 -4.19 -12.57
C VAL A 225 -3.09 -4.51 -11.81
N ILE A 226 -1.93 -4.45 -12.48
CA ILE A 226 -0.63 -4.68 -11.85
C ILE A 226 -0.37 -3.65 -10.74
N LYS A 227 -0.57 -2.36 -11.05
CA LYS A 227 -0.39 -1.28 -10.06
C LYS A 227 -1.38 -1.36 -8.91
N ALA A 228 -2.62 -1.77 -9.16
CA ALA A 228 -3.61 -2.00 -8.12
C ALA A 228 -3.19 -3.15 -7.19
N LYS A 229 -2.60 -4.22 -7.72
CA LYS A 229 -2.06 -5.31 -6.90
C LYS A 229 -0.92 -4.82 -6.02
N GLU A 230 0.05 -4.10 -6.58
CA GLU A 230 1.17 -3.50 -5.82
C GLU A 230 0.66 -2.59 -4.69
N PHE A 231 -0.26 -1.68 -5.02
CA PHE A 231 -0.87 -0.75 -4.06
C PHE A 231 -1.61 -1.48 -2.94
N THR A 232 -2.41 -2.49 -3.29
CA THR A 232 -3.18 -3.28 -2.32
C THR A 232 -2.26 -4.11 -1.43
N THR A 233 -1.21 -4.73 -1.98
CA THR A 233 -0.21 -5.47 -1.20
C THR A 233 0.53 -4.54 -0.24
N PHE A 234 0.87 -3.32 -0.65
CA PHE A 234 1.46 -2.31 0.24
C PHE A 234 0.50 -1.94 1.38
N SER A 235 -0.78 -1.70 1.05
CA SER A 235 -1.83 -1.36 2.01
C SER A 235 -2.11 -2.49 3.02
N ILE A 236 -2.01 -3.76 2.60
CA ILE A 236 -2.10 -4.93 3.49
C ILE A 236 -0.87 -5.00 4.41
N ARG A 237 0.32 -4.73 3.88
CA ARG A 237 1.58 -4.82 4.63
C ARG A 237 1.57 -3.87 5.82
N PHE A 238 1.05 -2.66 5.62
CA PHE A 238 0.94 -1.61 6.63
C PHE A 238 -0.50 -1.45 7.11
N ASN A 239 -1.20 -2.57 7.29
CA ASN A 239 -2.55 -2.59 7.86
C ASN A 239 -2.64 -1.92 9.23
N LEU A 240 -3.85 -1.57 9.65
CA LEU A 240 -4.11 -0.93 10.94
C LEU A 240 -4.58 -1.97 11.97
N ASP A 241 -3.95 -1.98 13.14
CA ASP A 241 -4.39 -2.78 14.28
C ASP A 241 -5.54 -2.08 15.03
N LEU A 242 -6.72 -2.13 14.42
CA LEU A 242 -7.93 -1.50 14.94
C LEU A 242 -9.04 -2.52 15.19
N GLY A 243 -9.70 -2.39 16.34
CA GLY A 243 -10.79 -3.26 16.77
C GLY A 243 -10.33 -4.68 17.14
N GLU A 244 -11.29 -5.52 17.53
CA GLU A 244 -10.98 -6.84 18.12
C GLU A 244 -11.11 -8.01 17.11
N GLY A 245 -11.68 -7.77 15.92
CA GLY A 245 -11.85 -8.78 14.87
C GLY A 245 -10.81 -8.66 13.75
N TYR A 246 -11.28 -8.61 12.50
CA TYR A 246 -10.46 -8.38 11.30
C TYR A 246 -10.31 -6.87 11.05
N GLY A 247 -9.12 -6.33 11.34
CA GLY A 247 -8.81 -4.91 11.12
C GLY A 247 -8.71 -4.54 9.63
N PRO A 248 -8.81 -3.24 9.31
CA PRO A 248 -8.73 -2.74 7.94
C PRO A 248 -7.28 -2.67 7.44
N ILE A 249 -7.15 -2.77 6.12
CA ILE A 249 -5.90 -2.41 5.44
C ILE A 249 -5.79 -0.88 5.33
N ASP A 250 -4.60 -0.35 5.02
CA ASP A 250 -4.38 1.09 4.99
C ASP A 250 -3.99 1.64 3.60
N PRO A 251 -4.95 2.15 2.81
CA PRO A 251 -4.65 2.87 1.58
C PRO A 251 -3.80 4.13 1.78
N PHE A 252 -3.87 4.77 2.96
CA PHE A 252 -3.14 6.01 3.26
C PHE A 252 -1.66 5.78 3.57
N ALA A 253 -1.27 4.55 3.92
CA ALA A 253 0.12 4.17 4.09
C ALA A 253 0.98 4.54 2.87
N TYR A 254 0.43 4.46 1.64
CA TYR A 254 1.17 4.79 0.43
C TYR A 254 1.58 6.28 0.37
N PRO A 255 0.66 7.27 0.38
CA PRO A 255 1.04 8.68 0.40
C PRO A 255 1.83 9.05 1.67
N GLU A 256 1.50 8.47 2.83
CA GLU A 256 2.25 8.73 4.06
C GLU A 256 3.71 8.26 3.96
N SER A 257 3.98 7.13 3.29
CA SER A 257 5.36 6.67 3.03
C SER A 257 6.15 7.64 2.16
N ILE A 258 5.50 8.33 1.23
CA ILE A 258 6.16 9.34 0.39
C ILE A 258 6.54 10.56 1.25
N VAL A 259 5.63 11.02 2.12
CA VAL A 259 5.91 12.13 3.04
C VAL A 259 7.08 11.78 3.96
N GLU A 260 7.09 10.59 4.55
CA GLU A 260 8.15 10.18 5.46
C GLU A 260 9.52 10.02 4.77
N ARG A 261 9.54 9.65 3.48
CA ARG A 261 10.77 9.68 2.68
C ARG A 261 11.32 11.09 2.54
N GLU A 262 10.47 12.09 2.30
CA GLU A 262 10.91 13.48 2.20
C GLU A 262 11.37 14.05 3.56
N GLU A 263 10.69 13.68 4.65
CA GLU A 263 11.17 13.98 6.00
C GLU A 263 12.55 13.35 6.27
N GLY A 264 12.74 12.09 5.88
CA GLY A 264 14.01 11.39 6.00
C GLY A 264 15.13 12.01 5.17
N ARG A 265 14.84 12.51 3.96
CA ARG A 265 15.78 13.28 3.14
C ARG A 265 16.25 14.52 3.88
N LYS A 266 15.32 15.31 4.42
CA LYS A 266 15.63 16.50 5.21
C LYS A 266 16.49 16.17 6.44
N VAL A 267 16.22 15.06 7.13
CA VAL A 267 17.04 14.61 8.26
C VAL A 267 18.48 14.31 7.82
N ILE A 268 18.67 13.61 6.70
CA ILE A 268 20.01 13.34 6.17
C ILE A 268 20.72 14.66 5.79
N GLU A 269 20.03 15.58 5.11
CA GLU A 269 20.58 16.89 4.73
C GLU A 269 21.02 17.70 5.96
N ASP A 270 20.19 17.76 7.00
CA ASP A 270 20.52 18.44 8.24
C ASP A 270 21.77 17.86 8.92
N ILE A 271 21.93 16.53 8.88
CA ILE A 271 23.11 15.86 9.46
C ILE A 271 24.35 16.09 8.60
N MET A 272 24.21 16.09 7.28
CA MET A 272 25.30 16.45 6.37
C MET A 272 25.76 17.88 6.59
N TRP A 273 24.82 18.81 6.73
CA TRP A 273 25.12 20.19 7.09
C TRP A 273 25.86 20.27 8.44
N TYR A 274 25.42 19.51 9.45
CA TYR A 274 26.15 19.44 10.72
C TYR A 274 27.58 18.90 10.53
N ILE A 275 27.75 17.82 9.76
CA ILE A 275 29.05 17.19 9.50
C ILE A 275 30.02 18.14 8.78
N GLU A 276 29.54 18.87 7.76
CA GLU A 276 30.33 19.84 7.00
C GLU A 276 30.70 21.08 7.82
N ASN A 277 29.85 21.53 8.75
CA ASN A 277 30.13 22.69 9.60
C ASN A 277 30.93 22.33 10.86
N ASN A 278 31.07 21.04 11.17
CA ASN A 278 31.84 20.54 12.31
C ASN A 278 33.03 19.67 11.86
N VAL A 279 33.75 20.09 10.82
CA VAL A 279 34.84 19.32 10.19
C VAL A 279 35.86 18.76 11.20
N ASN A 280 36.27 19.56 12.19
CA ASN A 280 37.24 19.14 13.21
C ASN A 280 36.78 17.93 14.03
N ILE A 281 35.46 17.79 14.22
CA ILE A 281 34.80 16.70 14.94
C ILE A 281 34.70 15.50 13.99
N THR A 282 34.19 15.71 12.77
CA THR A 282 33.99 14.65 11.78
C THR A 282 35.31 13.98 11.36
N LEU A 283 36.38 14.74 11.14
CA LEU A 283 37.68 14.20 10.72
C LEU A 283 38.27 13.22 11.74
N GLN A 284 37.88 13.29 13.01
CA GLN A 284 38.34 12.38 14.05
C GLN A 284 37.64 11.01 14.02
N LEU A 285 36.52 10.91 13.29
CA LEU A 285 35.76 9.68 13.13
C LEU A 285 36.10 8.95 11.82
N LEU A 286 36.88 9.55 10.92
CA LEU A 286 37.17 9.03 9.59
C LEU A 286 38.65 8.69 9.40
N THR A 287 38.92 7.72 8.54
CA THR A 287 40.27 7.42 8.03
C THR A 287 40.35 7.81 6.55
N ASP A 288 41.57 8.06 6.03
CA ASP A 288 41.76 8.57 4.65
C ASP A 288 41.29 7.59 3.56
N SER A 289 41.17 6.30 3.88
CA SER A 289 40.76 5.25 2.96
C SER A 289 39.30 4.80 3.10
N PHE A 290 38.58 5.28 4.11
CA PHE A 290 37.23 4.81 4.39
C PHE A 290 36.14 5.75 3.88
N LYS A 291 35.13 5.17 3.22
CA LYS A 291 33.94 5.86 2.75
C LYS A 291 32.80 5.68 3.76
N ALA A 292 32.60 6.69 4.58
CA ALA A 292 31.49 6.71 5.53
C ALA A 292 30.17 6.97 4.81
N ASN A 293 29.07 6.63 5.46
CA ASN A 293 27.74 6.88 4.92
C ASN A 293 26.74 7.15 6.04
N ILE A 294 25.60 7.69 5.66
CA ILE A 294 24.48 7.97 6.55
C ILE A 294 23.21 7.40 5.94
N ALA A 295 22.32 6.93 6.81
CA ALA A 295 21.04 6.40 6.41
C ALA A 295 19.92 6.82 7.35
N TYR A 296 18.73 6.88 6.79
CA TYR A 296 17.47 7.08 7.51
C TYR A 296 16.51 5.96 7.12
N LYS A 297 15.99 5.24 8.11
CA LYS A 297 14.99 4.18 7.95
C LYS A 297 13.62 4.73 8.34
N THR A 298 12.69 4.68 7.39
CA THR A 298 11.28 5.03 7.60
C THR A 298 10.54 3.91 8.34
N LYS A 299 9.38 4.21 8.93
CA LYS A 299 8.48 3.20 9.50
C LYS A 299 7.90 2.25 8.44
N TYR A 300 7.98 2.63 7.16
CA TYR A 300 7.62 1.79 6.01
C TYR A 300 8.77 0.94 5.49
N ASN A 301 9.87 0.84 6.23
CA ASN A 301 11.08 0.07 5.89
C ASN A 301 11.81 0.54 4.63
N ASP A 302 11.47 1.71 4.09
CA ASP A 302 12.34 2.41 3.14
C ASP A 302 13.59 2.93 3.86
N ILE A 303 14.75 2.76 3.24
CA ILE A 303 16.03 3.23 3.75
C ILE A 303 16.61 4.22 2.75
N LEU A 304 16.72 5.47 3.17
CA LEU A 304 17.36 6.54 2.43
C LEU A 304 18.84 6.55 2.80
N SER A 305 19.74 6.64 1.82
CA SER A 305 21.17 6.84 2.08
C SER A 305 21.82 7.62 0.95
N LEU A 306 23.03 8.15 1.18
CA LEU A 306 23.82 8.76 0.11
C LEU A 306 24.30 7.66 -0.85
N ALA A 307 24.20 7.92 -2.15
CA ALA A 307 24.66 7.01 -3.18
C ALA A 307 26.17 6.75 -3.08
N GLY A 308 26.94 7.80 -2.78
CA GLY A 308 28.38 7.72 -2.61
C GLY A 308 28.86 7.94 -1.17
N GLY A 309 28.02 8.31 -0.20
CA GLY A 309 28.49 8.56 1.16
C GLY A 309 29.34 9.83 1.26
N PHE A 310 30.29 9.86 2.21
CA PHE A 310 31.19 10.98 2.44
C PHE A 310 32.57 10.51 2.89
N ILE A 311 33.60 11.26 2.50
CA ILE A 311 35.01 10.94 2.76
C ILE A 311 35.75 12.14 3.36
N LYS A 312 36.85 11.84 4.04
CA LYS A 312 37.88 12.82 4.36
C LYS A 312 38.65 13.17 3.08
N TYR A 313 38.74 14.46 2.77
CA TYR A 313 39.54 14.98 1.66
C TYR A 313 40.37 16.17 2.13
N LEU A 314 41.66 15.92 2.36
CA LEU A 314 42.57 16.87 3.02
C LEU A 314 41.99 17.30 4.39
N ASN A 315 41.75 18.60 4.57
CA ASN A 315 41.16 19.18 5.79
C ASN A 315 39.66 19.48 5.61
N LYS A 316 38.97 18.78 4.70
CA LYS A 316 37.55 18.95 4.41
C LYS A 316 36.83 17.61 4.38
N ILE A 317 35.52 17.65 4.51
CA ILE A 317 34.64 16.52 4.19
C ILE A 317 34.13 16.72 2.77
N LYS A 318 34.15 15.66 1.97
CA LYS A 318 33.56 15.64 0.63
C LYS A 318 32.38 14.68 0.63
N ILE A 319 31.19 15.18 0.30
CA ILE A 319 29.98 14.39 0.07
C ILE A 319 29.99 13.88 -1.38
N ASP A 320 29.56 12.65 -1.59
CA ASP A 320 29.54 11.98 -2.89
C ASP A 320 28.14 11.43 -3.19
N GLY A 321 27.56 11.89 -4.31
CA GLY A 321 26.28 11.42 -4.83
C GLY A 321 25.01 11.93 -4.13
N PRO A 322 23.84 11.75 -4.77
CA PRO A 322 22.55 12.16 -4.21
C PRO A 322 22.06 11.22 -3.11
N ILE A 323 21.03 11.64 -2.36
CA ILE A 323 20.27 10.78 -1.45
C ILE A 323 19.31 9.91 -2.29
N LEU A 324 19.39 8.59 -2.16
CA LEU A 324 18.55 7.64 -2.89
C LEU A 324 17.80 6.71 -1.93
N ASN A 325 16.62 6.26 -2.36
CA ASN A 325 15.81 5.30 -1.61
C ASN A 325 16.20 3.86 -1.97
N ASN A 326 16.43 3.04 -0.95
CA ASN A 326 16.71 1.61 -1.04
C ASN A 326 17.86 1.26 -2.01
N ILE A 327 18.85 2.14 -2.13
CA ILE A 327 20.07 1.83 -2.90
C ILE A 327 20.81 0.66 -2.23
N ASP A 328 21.34 -0.26 -3.04
CA ASP A 328 22.13 -1.37 -2.54
C ASP A 328 23.55 -0.90 -2.16
N ASN A 329 23.77 -0.71 -0.86
CA ASN A 329 25.08 -0.37 -0.28
C ASN A 329 25.18 -0.94 1.14
N ASP A 330 26.39 -0.89 1.71
CA ASP A 330 26.68 -1.49 3.03
C ASP A 330 25.76 -0.96 4.13
N ILE A 331 25.58 0.36 4.22
CA ILE A 331 24.75 0.95 5.26
C ILE A 331 23.29 0.55 5.13
N THR A 332 22.76 0.48 3.91
CA THR A 332 21.36 0.07 3.68
C THR A 332 21.15 -1.40 4.07
N SER A 333 22.13 -2.26 3.79
CA SER A 333 22.11 -3.66 4.21
C SER A 333 22.20 -3.84 5.73
N LEU A 334 22.96 -2.99 6.42
CA LEU A 334 23.09 -3.01 7.88
C LEU A 334 21.85 -2.44 8.58
N MET A 335 21.29 -1.34 8.07
CA MET A 335 20.06 -0.71 8.61
C MET A 335 18.83 -1.63 8.54
N LYS A 336 18.81 -2.61 7.63
CA LYS A 336 17.76 -3.64 7.60
C LYS A 336 17.79 -4.56 8.82
N LYS A 337 18.93 -4.70 9.50
CA LYS A 337 19.16 -5.65 10.59
C LYS A 337 18.99 -5.05 11.99
N ILE A 338 18.72 -3.75 12.09
CA ILE A 338 18.66 -3.00 13.36
C ILE A 338 17.45 -2.05 13.36
N ASP A 339 16.95 -1.74 14.55
CA ASP A 339 15.71 -0.95 14.74
C ASP A 339 15.93 0.57 14.80
N GLY A 340 17.18 1.02 14.68
CA GLY A 340 17.51 2.45 14.64
C GLY A 340 16.88 3.18 13.45
N LYS A 341 16.40 4.41 13.71
CA LYS A 341 15.77 5.28 12.70
C LYS A 341 16.81 6.02 11.86
N VAL A 342 17.90 6.47 12.48
CA VAL A 342 19.01 7.12 11.79
C VAL A 342 20.28 6.33 12.08
N GLY A 343 21.14 6.14 11.07
CA GLY A 343 22.39 5.44 11.23
C GLY A 343 23.55 6.11 10.50
N VAL A 344 24.75 6.04 11.06
CA VAL A 344 25.99 6.46 10.41
C VAL A 344 26.98 5.31 10.42
N LEU A 345 27.50 4.99 9.23
CA LEU A 345 28.50 3.96 9.01
C LEU A 345 29.88 4.61 9.00
N ILE A 346 30.72 4.23 9.95
CA ILE A 346 32.07 4.76 10.15
C ILE A 346 33.06 3.61 10.39
N PRO A 347 34.39 3.82 10.21
CA PRO A 347 35.36 2.76 10.48
C PRO A 347 35.47 2.53 12.00
N LEU A 348 35.75 1.28 12.39
CA LEU A 348 36.08 0.96 13.77
C LEU A 348 37.35 1.71 14.19
N SER A 349 37.33 2.36 15.35
CA SER A 349 38.46 3.11 15.90
C SER A 349 38.58 2.91 17.41
N GLN A 350 39.75 3.22 17.97
CA GLN A 350 39.96 3.14 19.42
C GLN A 350 38.97 4.01 20.20
N LYS A 351 38.56 5.16 19.65
CA LYS A 351 37.56 6.03 20.27
C LYS A 351 36.20 5.36 20.40
N ILE A 352 35.78 4.61 19.38
CA ILE A 352 34.54 3.83 19.40
C ILE A 352 34.64 2.72 20.46
N LEU A 353 35.77 2.03 20.54
CA LEU A 353 36.01 1.01 21.57
C LEU A 353 35.95 1.60 22.99
N ASN A 354 36.62 2.74 23.21
CA ASN A 354 36.59 3.45 24.50
C ASN A 354 35.18 3.94 24.86
N ALA A 355 34.42 4.44 23.88
CA ALA A 355 33.04 4.86 24.09
C ALA A 355 32.14 3.66 24.47
N ALA A 356 32.40 2.49 23.89
CA ALA A 356 31.69 1.27 24.24
C ALA A 356 32.03 0.80 25.67
N GLU A 357 33.31 0.84 26.06
CA GLU A 357 33.76 0.52 27.44
C GLU A 357 33.13 1.45 28.49
N LYS A 358 32.94 2.73 28.14
CA LYS A 358 32.28 3.74 28.99
C LYS A 358 30.75 3.64 29.00
N GLY A 359 30.17 2.70 28.23
CA GLY A 359 28.71 2.52 28.13
C GLY A 359 27.97 3.62 27.35
N ILE A 360 28.69 4.46 26.59
CA ILE A 360 28.10 5.53 25.77
C ILE A 360 27.40 4.94 24.54
N ILE A 361 27.98 3.87 23.98
CA ILE A 361 27.38 3.09 22.91
C ILE A 361 27.40 1.61 23.29
N LYS A 362 26.40 0.86 22.83
CA LYS A 362 26.32 -0.59 23.06
C LYS A 362 26.61 -1.33 21.76
N LEU A 363 27.81 -1.89 21.66
CA LEU A 363 28.22 -2.71 20.51
C LEU A 363 27.48 -4.04 20.52
N THR A 364 26.80 -4.34 19.40
CA THR A 364 26.18 -5.64 19.13
C THR A 364 26.64 -6.15 17.77
N THR A 365 26.78 -7.47 17.63
CA THR A 365 27.04 -8.15 16.35
C THR A 365 25.77 -8.77 15.78
N SER A 366 24.72 -8.94 16.60
CA SER A 366 23.44 -9.51 16.21
C SER A 366 22.42 -8.47 15.77
N GLY A 367 22.62 -7.19 16.14
CA GLY A 367 21.64 -6.12 15.91
C GLY A 367 20.51 -6.08 16.94
N LEU A 368 20.45 -7.06 17.85
CA LEU A 368 19.48 -7.12 18.94
C LEU A 368 19.98 -6.29 20.14
N ASP A 369 19.06 -5.54 20.77
CA ASP A 369 19.26 -4.78 22.00
C ASP A 369 20.53 -3.91 22.03
N GLY A 370 20.87 -3.26 20.92
CA GLY A 370 22.05 -2.40 20.85
C GLY A 370 21.90 -1.25 19.86
N ASP A 371 22.56 -0.15 20.19
CA ASP A 371 22.53 1.09 19.39
C ASP A 371 23.61 1.07 18.29
N THR A 372 24.38 -0.01 18.17
CA THR A 372 25.53 -0.06 17.28
C THR A 372 25.77 -1.46 16.73
N LEU A 373 25.81 -1.60 15.40
CA LEU A 373 26.10 -2.86 14.72
C LEU A 373 27.56 -2.90 14.24
N LEU A 374 28.34 -3.83 14.79
CA LEU A 374 29.71 -4.09 14.36
C LEU A 374 29.73 -5.19 13.29
N GLN A 375 30.30 -4.89 12.11
CA GLN A 375 30.53 -5.88 11.07
C GLN A 375 31.95 -5.71 10.51
N ALA A 376 32.80 -6.72 10.71
CA ALA A 376 34.23 -6.64 10.36
C ALA A 376 34.91 -5.38 10.96
N ASN A 377 35.47 -4.51 10.13
CA ASN A 377 36.17 -3.28 10.56
C ASN A 377 35.30 -2.02 10.48
N VAL A 378 33.97 -2.17 10.36
CA VAL A 378 33.03 -1.04 10.27
C VAL A 378 31.99 -1.10 11.38
N VAL A 379 31.54 0.08 11.77
CA VAL A 379 30.61 0.30 12.87
C VAL A 379 29.45 1.14 12.35
N LEU A 380 28.24 0.60 12.40
CA LEU A 380 27.02 1.36 12.20
C LEU A 380 26.52 1.85 13.55
N ILE A 381 26.68 3.15 13.84
CA ILE A 381 26.07 3.78 15.02
C ILE A 381 24.66 4.20 14.64
N THR A 382 23.68 3.82 15.45
CA THR A 382 22.26 4.15 15.23
C THR A 382 21.66 4.97 16.36
N ALA A 383 20.60 5.68 16.02
CA ALA A 383 19.89 6.59 16.91
C ALA A 383 18.40 6.61 16.60
N SER A 384 17.63 7.07 17.58
CA SER A 384 16.18 7.27 17.47
C SER A 384 15.83 8.48 16.59
N ASP A 385 16.68 9.51 16.59
CA ASP A 385 16.54 10.71 15.76
C ASP A 385 17.90 11.39 15.49
N LYS A 386 17.84 12.52 14.76
CA LYS A 386 19.02 13.34 14.43
C LYS A 386 19.79 13.83 15.65
N ASN A 387 19.09 14.33 16.68
CA ASN A 387 19.71 14.96 17.83
C ASN A 387 20.39 13.91 18.71
N ASP A 388 19.75 12.75 18.89
CA ASP A 388 20.35 11.59 19.55
C ASP A 388 21.62 11.14 18.81
N LEU A 389 21.59 11.07 17.47
CA LEU A 389 22.78 10.72 16.68
C LEU A 389 23.92 11.73 16.89
N ILE A 390 23.63 13.03 16.79
CA ILE A 390 24.62 14.10 16.97
C ILE A 390 25.22 14.05 18.38
N LYS A 391 24.39 13.81 19.40
CA LYS A 391 24.83 13.66 20.79
C LYS A 391 25.78 12.47 20.93
N LYS A 392 25.39 11.29 20.44
CA LYS A 392 26.22 10.07 20.44
C LYS A 392 27.56 10.29 19.75
N LEU A 393 27.57 10.87 18.56
CA LEU A 393 28.82 11.17 17.84
C LEU A 393 29.73 12.12 18.61
N SER A 394 29.14 13.13 19.26
CA SER A 394 29.89 14.09 20.07
C SER A 394 30.48 13.45 21.34
N GLU A 395 29.77 12.53 21.98
CA GLU A 395 30.25 11.79 23.15
C GLU A 395 31.34 10.77 22.79
N VAL A 396 31.18 10.06 21.67
CA VAL A 396 32.22 9.14 21.14
C VAL A 396 33.54 9.89 20.89
N ILE A 397 33.48 11.13 20.42
CA ILE A 397 34.69 11.92 20.14
C ILE A 397 35.40 12.37 21.41
N LYS A 398 34.66 12.60 22.51
CA LYS A 398 35.18 12.96 23.83
C LYS A 398 35.73 11.75 24.61
N SER A 399 35.46 10.53 24.14
CA SER A 399 35.82 9.27 24.80
C SER A 399 37.26 8.87 24.53
#